data_AF-A0A7C1VMX5-F1
#
_entry.id   AF-A0A7C1VMX5-F1
#
_cell.length_a   1.000
_cell.length_b   1.000
_cell.length_c   1.000
_cell.angle_alpha   90.00
_cell.angle_beta   90.00
_cell.angle_gamma   90.00
#
_symmetry.space_group_name_H-M   'P 1'
#
loop_
_entity.id
_entity.type
_entity.pdbx_description
1 polymer ?
#
loop_
_entity_poly.entity_id
_entity_poly.type
_entity_poly.pdbx_seq_one_letter_code
_entity_poly.pdbx_strand_id
1 'polypeptide(L)'
;MISKIKRFIKIEKTKSVIILCSILICVGLSYYLNFAIHVKIAYTDILSSPNLDKLLNFLSLKAIYTDFFYIPIILTAIWYRKKVIYLALFLSLFHIYVSYFSLGFLPIGTIEKCAVFIILAYVIALISEKRMVEQKKLQKSEERLKIAYHKLKETQNQLIQHEKMAAMGRLASGFAHEIRNPLEIILMGIEFLDATLPEKNNLIEKTIEKIKQAVNRANKIIIDTLQFSRMSEFKFESIDICKSLDETIDLIKHKAVLNNIKINRNYPQKHMRVKADKNM
;
A
#
# COMPACT_ATOMS: atom_id res chain seq x y z
N MET A 1 8.15 -10.55 2.37
CA MET A 1 6.77 -10.94 1.96
C MET A 1 6.60 -12.47 1.90
N ILE A 2 7.52 -13.21 1.28
CA ILE A 2 7.48 -14.67 1.14
C ILE A 2 7.54 -15.44 2.49
N SER A 3 8.26 -14.92 3.50
CA SER A 3 8.34 -15.54 4.83
C SER A 3 7.02 -15.46 5.62
N LYS A 4 6.27 -14.36 5.49
CA LYS A 4 4.92 -14.22 6.09
C LYS A 4 3.94 -15.20 5.45
N ILE A 5 4.03 -15.42 4.14
CA ILE A 5 3.17 -16.37 3.40
C ILE A 5 3.48 -17.82 3.80
N LYS A 6 4.76 -18.21 3.91
CA LYS A 6 5.15 -19.56 4.39
C LYS A 6 4.69 -19.81 5.84
N ARG A 7 4.79 -18.81 6.72
CA ARG A 7 4.33 -18.90 8.11
C ARG A 7 2.80 -19.02 8.18
N PHE A 8 2.07 -18.30 7.33
CA PHE A 8 0.62 -18.38 7.23
C PHE A 8 0.15 -19.77 6.75
N ILE A 9 0.77 -20.32 5.70
CA ILE A 9 0.46 -21.67 5.16
C ILE A 9 0.78 -22.76 6.20
N LYS A 10 1.87 -22.61 6.96
CA LYS A 10 2.24 -23.55 8.02
C LYS A 10 1.23 -23.54 9.17
N ILE A 11 0.78 -22.35 9.59
CA ILE A 11 -0.26 -22.18 10.64
C ILE A 11 -1.59 -22.79 10.19
N GLU A 12 -1.97 -22.60 8.93
CA GLU A 12 -3.20 -23.17 8.36
C GLU A 12 -3.15 -24.71 8.40
N LYS A 13 -2.04 -25.32 7.95
CA LYS A 13 -1.80 -26.78 8.01
C LYS A 13 -1.78 -27.37 9.43
N THR A 14 -1.34 -26.64 10.44
CA THR A 14 -1.31 -27.18 11.82
C THR A 14 -2.70 -27.19 12.45
N LYS A 15 -3.49 -26.13 12.22
CA LYS A 15 -4.88 -26.03 12.69
C LYS A 15 -5.80 -27.05 12.00
N SER A 16 -5.56 -27.32 10.73
CA SER A 16 -6.14 -28.41 9.96
C SER A 16 -6.07 -29.79 10.62
N VAL A 17 -4.89 -30.16 11.10
CA VAL A 17 -4.63 -31.49 11.70
C VAL A 17 -5.30 -31.59 13.08
N ILE A 18 -5.22 -30.53 13.88
CA ILE A 18 -5.83 -30.50 15.22
C ILE A 18 -7.35 -30.70 15.14
N ILE A 19 -8.01 -30.03 14.19
CA ILE A 19 -9.47 -30.13 14.05
C ILE A 19 -9.88 -31.51 13.54
N LEU A 20 -9.13 -32.09 12.59
CA LEU A 20 -9.38 -33.46 12.11
C LEU A 20 -9.24 -34.50 13.23
N CYS A 21 -8.21 -34.35 14.09
CA CYS A 21 -8.03 -35.18 15.28
C CYS A 21 -9.17 -35.01 16.28
N SER A 22 -9.62 -33.77 16.56
CA SER A 22 -10.76 -33.52 17.45
C SER A 22 -12.06 -34.13 16.92
N ILE A 23 -12.29 -34.10 15.60
CA ILE A 23 -13.43 -34.78 14.95
C ILE A 23 -13.36 -36.28 15.17
N LEU A 24 -12.22 -36.90 14.86
CA LEU A 24 -12.02 -38.34 14.99
C LEU A 24 -12.17 -38.81 16.45
N ILE A 25 -11.68 -38.04 17.41
CA ILE A 25 -11.81 -38.33 18.84
C ILE A 25 -13.27 -38.22 19.28
N CYS A 26 -14.00 -37.18 18.88
CA CYS A 26 -15.41 -37.02 19.25
C CYS A 26 -16.27 -38.15 18.64
N VAL A 27 -16.03 -38.48 17.37
CA VAL A 27 -16.72 -39.58 16.67
C VAL A 27 -16.40 -40.92 17.32
N GLY A 28 -15.12 -41.19 17.64
CA GLY A 28 -14.70 -42.44 18.28
C GLY A 28 -15.24 -42.61 19.70
N LEU A 29 -15.18 -41.55 20.51
CA LEU A 29 -15.71 -41.54 21.89
C LEU A 29 -17.23 -41.71 21.89
N SER A 30 -17.90 -41.12 20.90
CA SER A 30 -19.30 -41.33 20.63
C SER A 30 -19.56 -42.82 20.40
N TYR A 31 -18.98 -43.44 19.38
CA TYR A 31 -19.23 -44.86 19.09
C TYR A 31 -18.93 -45.78 20.28
N TYR A 32 -17.87 -45.52 21.03
CA TYR A 32 -17.55 -46.28 22.24
C TYR A 32 -18.68 -46.22 23.28
N LEU A 33 -19.26 -45.05 23.51
CA LEU A 33 -20.36 -44.88 24.46
C LEU A 33 -21.68 -45.46 23.94
N ASN A 34 -21.96 -45.37 22.64
CA ASN A 34 -23.16 -45.97 22.05
C ASN A 34 -23.08 -47.50 22.03
N PHE A 35 -21.89 -48.04 21.74
CA PHE A 35 -21.59 -49.46 21.91
C PHE A 35 -21.71 -49.87 23.37
N ALA A 36 -21.16 -49.11 24.32
CA ALA A 36 -21.30 -49.42 25.74
C ALA A 36 -22.77 -49.43 26.20
N ILE A 37 -23.60 -48.50 25.71
CA ILE A 37 -25.04 -48.45 26.00
C ILE A 37 -25.76 -49.64 25.35
N HIS A 38 -25.49 -49.96 24.08
CA HIS A 38 -26.13 -51.09 23.38
C HIS A 38 -25.66 -52.47 23.86
N VAL A 39 -24.38 -52.62 24.22
CA VAL A 39 -23.87 -53.82 24.89
C VAL A 39 -24.53 -53.94 26.25
N LYS A 40 -24.75 -52.85 26.99
CA LYS A 40 -25.56 -52.88 28.21
C LYS A 40 -27.00 -53.34 27.94
N ILE A 41 -27.58 -52.96 26.79
CA ILE A 41 -28.91 -53.42 26.34
C ILE A 41 -28.92 -54.91 25.94
N ALA A 42 -27.83 -55.45 25.40
CA ALA A 42 -27.69 -56.89 25.17
C ALA A 42 -27.51 -57.69 26.49
N TYR A 43 -26.98 -57.06 27.53
CA TYR A 43 -26.93 -57.63 28.89
C TYR A 43 -28.23 -57.42 29.70
N THR A 44 -29.17 -56.56 29.24
CA THR A 44 -30.43 -56.30 29.97
C THR A 44 -31.50 -57.38 29.79
N ASP A 45 -31.29 -58.38 28.94
CA ASP A 45 -32.10 -59.61 29.02
C ASP A 45 -31.85 -60.38 30.35
N ILE A 46 -30.84 -59.97 31.14
CA ILE A 46 -30.51 -60.56 32.44
C ILE A 46 -30.80 -59.61 33.64
N LEU A 47 -30.95 -58.29 33.45
CA LEU A 47 -31.32 -57.37 34.55
C LEU A 47 -32.26 -56.24 34.10
N SER A 48 -33.57 -56.52 34.16
CA SER A 48 -34.66 -55.60 33.94
C SER A 48 -34.77 -54.57 35.09
N SER A 49 -34.51 -53.28 34.82
CA SER A 49 -35.01 -52.19 35.68
C SER A 49 -35.60 -51.05 34.85
N PRO A 50 -36.94 -50.87 34.86
CA PRO A 50 -37.64 -49.84 34.07
C PRO A 50 -37.31 -48.39 34.47
N ASN A 51 -36.58 -48.19 35.58
CA ASN A 51 -36.16 -46.87 36.03
C ASN A 51 -34.93 -46.33 35.29
N LEU A 52 -34.08 -47.19 34.72
CA LEU A 52 -32.83 -46.76 34.08
C LEU A 52 -33.05 -46.17 32.69
N ASP A 53 -33.95 -46.76 31.90
CA ASP A 53 -34.36 -46.22 30.59
C ASP A 53 -35.12 -44.90 30.72
N LYS A 54 -35.93 -44.76 31.78
CA LYS A 54 -36.54 -43.47 32.13
C LYS A 54 -35.50 -42.43 32.52
N LEU A 55 -34.47 -42.81 33.29
CA LEU A 55 -33.40 -41.91 33.73
C LEU A 55 -32.50 -41.46 32.56
N LEU A 56 -32.18 -42.35 31.62
CA LEU A 56 -31.41 -42.05 30.42
C LEU A 56 -32.17 -41.13 29.45
N ASN A 57 -33.49 -41.28 29.34
CA ASN A 57 -34.34 -40.34 28.60
C ASN A 57 -34.56 -39.01 29.37
N PHE A 58 -34.65 -39.04 30.70
CA PHE A 58 -34.84 -37.86 31.56
C PHE A 58 -33.59 -36.96 31.67
N LEU A 59 -32.38 -37.54 31.61
CA LEU A 59 -31.12 -36.79 31.65
C LEU A 59 -30.79 -36.08 30.32
N SER A 60 -31.63 -36.17 29.29
CA SER A 60 -31.38 -35.60 27.95
C SER A 60 -30.03 -35.95 27.31
N LEU A 61 -29.29 -36.93 27.86
CA LEU A 61 -27.94 -37.32 27.43
C LEU A 61 -27.90 -37.79 25.97
N LYS A 62 -29.00 -38.36 25.46
CA LYS A 62 -29.14 -38.78 24.05
C LYS A 62 -29.19 -37.58 23.08
N ALA A 63 -29.80 -36.48 23.50
CA ALA A 63 -29.89 -35.22 22.73
C ALA A 63 -28.57 -34.44 22.79
N ILE A 64 -28.02 -34.26 24.00
CA ILE A 64 -26.76 -33.54 24.22
C ILE A 64 -25.61 -34.16 23.40
N TYR A 65 -25.59 -35.49 23.32
CA TYR A 65 -24.57 -36.24 22.61
C TYR A 65 -24.64 -36.10 21.07
N THR A 66 -25.82 -35.87 20.51
CA THR A 66 -25.99 -35.69 19.06
C THR A 66 -25.63 -34.28 18.61
N ASP A 67 -25.69 -33.31 19.51
CA ASP A 67 -25.34 -31.91 19.22
C ASP A 67 -23.83 -31.65 19.18
N PHE A 68 -23.00 -32.50 19.82
CA PHE A 68 -21.54 -32.36 19.81
C PHE A 68 -20.91 -32.51 18.40
N PHE A 69 -21.58 -33.17 17.45
CA PHE A 69 -21.10 -33.32 16.08
C PHE A 69 -21.16 -32.02 15.25
N TYR A 70 -21.99 -31.06 15.64
CA TYR A 70 -22.09 -29.77 14.94
C TYR A 70 -20.90 -28.86 15.26
N ILE A 71 -20.31 -28.98 16.46
CA ILE A 71 -19.22 -28.10 16.91
C ILE A 71 -18.01 -28.20 15.97
N PRO A 72 -17.48 -29.39 15.62
CA PRO A 72 -16.35 -29.49 14.70
C PRO A 72 -16.68 -29.09 13.26
N ILE A 73 -17.92 -29.27 12.80
CA ILE A 73 -18.36 -28.83 11.47
C ILE A 73 -18.38 -27.29 11.43
N ILE A 74 -18.92 -26.64 12.45
CA ILE A 74 -18.90 -25.18 12.58
C ILE A 74 -17.45 -24.67 12.66
N LEU A 75 -16.59 -25.35 13.45
CA LEU A 75 -15.19 -24.98 13.61
C LEU A 75 -14.39 -25.13 12.31
N THR A 76 -14.56 -26.24 11.59
CA THR A 76 -13.92 -26.45 10.28
C THR A 76 -14.45 -25.46 9.27
N ALA A 77 -15.73 -25.09 9.35
CA ALA A 77 -16.34 -24.21 8.38
C ALA A 77 -15.90 -22.75 8.47
N ILE A 78 -15.47 -22.30 9.64
CA ILE A 78 -14.77 -21.02 9.81
C ILE A 78 -13.44 -20.99 9.03
N TRP A 79 -12.85 -22.15 8.71
CA TRP A 79 -11.47 -22.25 8.20
C TRP A 79 -11.37 -22.82 6.78
N TYR A 80 -12.22 -23.77 6.42
CA TYR A 80 -12.04 -24.64 5.25
C TYR A 80 -12.91 -24.31 4.03
N ARG A 81 -13.73 -23.25 4.08
CA ARG A 81 -14.43 -22.68 2.91
C ARG A 81 -15.25 -23.75 2.15
N LYS A 82 -15.06 -23.90 0.83
CA LYS A 82 -15.74 -24.92 0.01
C LYS A 82 -15.32 -26.36 0.33
N LYS A 83 -14.17 -26.58 0.99
CA LYS A 83 -13.72 -27.93 1.37
C LYS A 83 -14.57 -28.55 2.48
N VAL A 84 -15.35 -27.73 3.18
CA VAL A 84 -16.30 -28.14 4.22
C VAL A 84 -17.39 -29.04 3.65
N ILE A 85 -17.76 -28.84 2.37
CA ILE A 85 -18.78 -29.66 1.71
C ILE A 85 -18.30 -31.11 1.60
N TYR A 86 -17.07 -31.33 1.15
CA TYR A 86 -16.49 -32.69 1.07
C TYR A 86 -16.35 -33.33 2.45
N LEU A 87 -15.99 -32.54 3.47
CA LEU A 87 -15.91 -33.02 4.83
C LEU A 87 -17.29 -33.43 5.39
N ALA A 88 -18.31 -32.61 5.16
CA ALA A 88 -19.68 -32.90 5.59
C ALA A 88 -20.25 -34.16 4.89
N LEU A 89 -19.96 -34.35 3.60
CA LEU A 89 -20.31 -35.56 2.87
C LEU A 89 -19.60 -36.80 3.45
N PHE A 90 -18.30 -36.69 3.74
CA PHE A 90 -17.53 -37.76 4.36
C PHE A 90 -18.07 -38.14 5.74
N LEU A 91 -18.34 -37.15 6.60
CA LEU A 91 -18.93 -37.41 7.93
C LEU A 91 -20.33 -38.02 7.82
N SER A 92 -21.14 -37.59 6.86
CA SER A 92 -22.48 -38.16 6.63
C SER A 92 -22.40 -39.63 6.21
N LEU A 93 -21.55 -39.95 5.22
CA LEU A 93 -21.32 -41.34 4.78
C LEU A 93 -20.74 -42.22 5.89
N PHE A 94 -19.79 -41.68 6.66
CA PHE A 94 -19.20 -42.38 7.80
C PHE A 94 -20.25 -42.67 8.87
N HIS A 95 -21.11 -41.72 9.19
CA HIS A 95 -22.20 -41.92 10.14
C HIS A 95 -23.19 -42.98 9.64
N ILE A 96 -23.54 -42.97 8.36
CA ILE A 96 -24.41 -43.99 7.75
C ILE A 96 -23.76 -45.39 7.87
N TYR A 97 -22.49 -45.51 7.50
CA TYR A 97 -21.76 -46.79 7.53
C TYR A 97 -21.72 -47.39 8.93
N VAL A 98 -21.32 -46.62 9.93
CA VAL A 98 -21.18 -47.17 11.29
C VAL A 98 -22.55 -47.37 11.96
N SER A 99 -23.57 -46.55 11.64
CA SER A 99 -24.95 -46.80 12.08
C SER A 99 -25.48 -48.14 11.54
N TYR A 100 -25.25 -48.42 10.26
CA TYR A 100 -25.63 -49.69 9.63
C TYR A 100 -24.87 -50.87 10.23
N PHE A 101 -23.54 -50.73 10.42
CA PHE A 101 -22.71 -51.79 11.01
C PHE A 101 -23.10 -52.12 12.46
N SER A 102 -23.49 -51.11 13.25
CA SER A 102 -23.82 -51.30 14.67
C SER A 102 -25.22 -51.84 14.91
N LEU A 103 -26.23 -51.46 14.10
CA LEU A 103 -27.64 -51.80 14.33
C LEU A 103 -28.20 -52.80 13.31
N GLY A 104 -27.51 -53.04 12.19
CA GLY A 104 -27.99 -53.88 11.09
C GLY A 104 -29.09 -53.24 10.24
N PHE A 105 -29.61 -52.07 10.61
CA PHE A 105 -30.59 -51.29 9.85
C PHE A 105 -30.34 -49.78 9.98
N LEU A 106 -31.00 -48.97 9.15
CA LEU A 106 -30.87 -47.51 9.14
C LEU A 106 -32.01 -46.84 9.92
N PRO A 107 -31.73 -46.21 11.07
CA PRO A 107 -32.74 -45.46 11.82
C PRO A 107 -33.16 -44.20 11.08
N ILE A 108 -34.44 -43.82 11.17
CA ILE A 108 -34.98 -42.58 10.56
C ILE A 108 -34.20 -41.33 11.02
N GLY A 109 -33.81 -41.27 12.30
CA GLY A 109 -33.02 -40.16 12.84
C GLY A 109 -31.60 -40.03 12.27
N THR A 110 -31.08 -41.02 11.52
CA THR A 110 -29.81 -40.90 10.79
C THR A 110 -29.97 -40.07 9.52
N ILE A 111 -31.14 -40.16 8.87
CA ILE A 111 -31.46 -39.41 7.64
C ILE A 111 -31.63 -37.92 7.97
N GLU A 112 -32.37 -37.61 9.04
CA GLU A 112 -32.58 -36.23 9.52
C GLU A 112 -31.26 -35.50 9.80
N LYS A 113 -30.30 -36.20 10.43
CA LYS A 113 -28.98 -35.63 10.75
C LYS A 113 -28.11 -35.40 9.52
N CYS A 114 -28.12 -36.34 8.56
CA CYS A 114 -27.40 -36.15 7.30
C CYS A 114 -27.95 -34.95 6.53
N ALA A 115 -29.27 -34.76 6.52
CA ALA A 115 -29.89 -33.58 5.92
C ALA A 115 -29.43 -32.27 6.59
N VAL A 116 -29.39 -32.24 7.93
CA VAL A 116 -28.89 -31.08 8.68
C VAL A 116 -27.42 -30.77 8.36
N PHE A 117 -26.55 -31.79 8.27
CA PHE A 117 -25.14 -31.59 7.91
C PHE A 117 -24.95 -30.99 6.52
N ILE A 118 -25.72 -31.44 5.54
CA ILE A 118 -25.65 -30.93 4.16
C ILE A 118 -26.11 -29.48 4.11
N ILE A 119 -27.25 -29.16 4.74
CA ILE A 119 -27.80 -27.79 4.79
C ILE A 119 -26.81 -26.85 5.50
N LEU A 120 -26.28 -27.26 6.65
CA LEU A 120 -25.33 -26.47 7.43
C LEU A 120 -24.04 -26.21 6.63
N ALA A 121 -23.48 -27.23 5.98
CA ALA A 121 -22.29 -27.09 5.16
C ALA A 121 -22.50 -26.13 3.98
N TYR A 122 -23.68 -26.19 3.35
CA TYR A 122 -24.05 -25.29 2.26
C TYR A 122 -24.16 -23.83 2.73
N VAL A 123 -24.89 -23.58 3.82
CA VAL A 123 -25.04 -22.23 4.40
C VAL A 123 -23.69 -21.64 4.79
N ILE A 124 -22.83 -22.41 5.45
CA ILE A 124 -21.52 -21.89 5.86
C ILE A 124 -20.60 -21.66 4.66
N ALA A 125 -20.66 -22.50 3.61
CA ALA A 125 -19.91 -22.27 2.38
C ALA A 125 -20.30 -20.93 1.73
N LEU A 126 -21.60 -20.62 1.65
CA LEU A 126 -22.09 -19.33 1.12
C LEU A 126 -21.62 -18.13 1.96
N ILE A 127 -21.76 -18.22 3.29
CA ILE A 127 -21.33 -17.16 4.21
C ILE A 127 -19.82 -16.93 4.12
N SER A 128 -19.03 -18.01 4.07
CA SER A 128 -17.58 -17.95 3.95
C SER A 128 -17.13 -17.29 2.64
N GLU A 129 -17.78 -17.62 1.52
CA GLU A 129 -17.48 -17.03 0.21
C GLU A 129 -17.80 -15.53 0.18
N LYS A 130 -18.97 -15.12 0.71
CA LYS A 130 -19.37 -13.71 0.79
C LYS A 130 -18.40 -12.88 1.64
N ARG A 131 -18.03 -13.38 2.83
CA ARG A 131 -17.06 -12.71 3.73
C ARG A 131 -15.69 -12.50 3.07
N MET A 132 -15.20 -13.48 2.30
CA MET A 132 -13.92 -13.35 1.61
C MET A 132 -13.96 -12.26 0.54
N VAL A 133 -15.02 -12.20 -0.26
CA VAL A 133 -15.18 -11.19 -1.30
C VAL A 133 -15.24 -9.80 -0.68
N GLU A 134 -15.98 -9.65 0.41
CA GLU A 134 -16.12 -8.39 1.15
C GLU A 134 -14.80 -7.93 1.78
N GLN A 135 -14.07 -8.84 2.45
CA GLN A 135 -12.74 -8.53 2.98
C GLN A 135 -11.74 -8.14 1.88
N LYS A 136 -11.76 -8.82 0.73
CA LYS A 136 -10.90 -8.45 -0.41
C LYS A 136 -11.27 -7.08 -0.98
N LYS A 137 -12.56 -6.75 -1.04
CA LYS A 137 -13.03 -5.42 -1.47
C LYS A 137 -12.56 -4.36 -0.48
N LEU A 138 -12.71 -4.61 0.82
CA LEU A 138 -12.28 -3.71 1.88
C LEU A 138 -10.76 -3.45 1.82
N GLN A 139 -9.94 -4.51 1.75
CA GLN A 139 -8.49 -4.38 1.60
C GLN A 139 -8.10 -3.57 0.36
N LYS A 140 -8.75 -3.83 -0.79
CA LYS A 140 -8.51 -3.05 -2.01
C LYS A 140 -8.93 -1.59 -1.84
N SER A 141 -10.03 -1.29 -1.14
CA SER A 141 -10.43 0.09 -0.88
C SER A 141 -9.48 0.79 0.09
N GLU A 142 -8.98 0.10 1.11
CA GLU A 142 -7.98 0.64 2.04
C GLU A 142 -6.66 0.97 1.32
N GLU A 143 -6.18 0.06 0.45
CA GLU A 143 -4.99 0.32 -0.37
C GLU A 143 -5.19 1.51 -1.31
N ARG A 144 -6.34 1.59 -1.99
CA ARG A 144 -6.69 2.73 -2.86
C ARG A 144 -6.74 4.04 -2.09
N LEU A 145 -7.36 4.04 -0.92
CA LEU A 145 -7.45 5.21 -0.06
C LEU A 145 -6.06 5.67 0.38
N LYS A 146 -5.19 4.73 0.78
CA LYS A 146 -3.82 5.03 1.16
C LYS A 146 -3.02 5.66 0.01
N ILE A 147 -3.13 5.10 -1.20
CA ILE A 147 -2.48 5.65 -2.40
C ILE A 147 -3.01 7.06 -2.70
N ALA A 148 -4.34 7.24 -2.70
CA ALA A 148 -4.96 8.53 -2.95
C ALA A 148 -4.54 9.58 -1.91
N TYR A 149 -4.48 9.21 -0.64
CA TYR A 149 -4.02 10.07 0.45
C TYR A 149 -2.56 10.50 0.27
N HIS A 150 -1.65 9.55 -0.06
CA HIS A 150 -0.26 9.90 -0.31
C HIS A 150 -0.11 10.85 -1.50
N LYS A 151 -0.83 10.58 -2.60
CA LYS A 151 -0.83 11.45 -3.77
C LYS A 151 -1.36 12.84 -3.45
N LEU A 152 -2.47 12.93 -2.72
CA LEU A 152 -3.04 14.20 -2.28
C LEU A 152 -2.04 14.99 -1.42
N LYS A 153 -1.40 14.33 -0.45
CA LYS A 153 -0.40 14.96 0.42
C LYS A 153 0.81 15.47 -0.37
N GLU A 154 1.28 14.70 -1.34
CA GLU A 154 2.38 15.10 -2.21
C GLU A 154 2.01 16.32 -3.05
N THR A 155 0.84 16.30 -3.72
CA THR A 155 0.35 17.45 -4.49
C THR A 155 0.13 18.68 -3.61
N GLN A 156 -0.39 18.51 -2.39
CA GLN A 156 -0.54 19.61 -1.44
C GLN A 156 0.80 20.23 -1.06
N ASN A 157 1.82 19.42 -0.77
CA ASN A 157 3.17 19.92 -0.48
C ASN A 157 3.78 20.66 -1.67
N GLN A 158 3.58 20.15 -2.89
CA GLN A 158 4.00 20.83 -4.12
C GLN A 158 3.28 22.19 -4.25
N LEU A 159 1.97 22.24 -4.05
CA LEU A 159 1.19 23.48 -4.09
C LEU A 159 1.68 24.51 -3.06
N ILE A 160 1.91 24.08 -1.81
CA ILE A 160 2.46 24.96 -0.77
C ILE A 160 3.82 25.50 -1.19
N GLN A 161 4.69 24.66 -1.76
CA GLN A 161 5.99 25.10 -2.23
C GLN A 161 5.86 26.09 -3.39
N HIS A 162 4.97 25.82 -4.35
CA HIS A 162 4.68 26.74 -5.46
C HIS A 162 4.16 28.09 -4.95
N GLU A 163 3.23 28.09 -4.00
CA GLU A 163 2.66 29.32 -3.43
C GLU A 163 3.72 30.11 -2.65
N LYS A 164 4.59 29.44 -1.89
CA LYS A 164 5.74 30.06 -1.22
C LYS A 164 6.69 30.72 -2.23
N MET A 165 7.04 30.01 -3.30
CA MET A 165 7.91 30.55 -4.35
C MET A 165 7.26 31.73 -5.08
N ALA A 166 5.95 31.65 -5.39
CA ALA A 166 5.19 32.74 -5.98
C ALA A 166 5.18 33.99 -5.07
N ALA A 167 4.94 33.79 -3.77
CA ALA A 167 4.97 34.87 -2.78
C ALA A 167 6.37 35.50 -2.69
N MET A 168 7.42 34.67 -2.61
CA MET A 168 8.80 35.13 -2.65
C MET A 168 9.10 35.91 -3.93
N GLY A 169 8.61 35.50 -5.09
CA GLY A 169 8.82 36.22 -6.35
C GLY A 169 8.11 37.55 -6.45
N ARG A 170 6.88 37.65 -5.94
CA ARG A 170 6.19 38.94 -5.83
C ARG A 170 6.93 39.91 -4.91
N LEU A 171 7.35 39.44 -3.74
CA LEU A 171 8.11 40.27 -2.78
C LEU A 171 9.48 40.65 -3.33
N ALA A 172 10.21 39.70 -3.93
CA ALA A 172 11.50 39.95 -4.54
C ALA A 172 11.40 40.95 -5.69
N SER A 173 10.37 40.87 -6.54
CA SER A 173 10.17 41.83 -7.64
C SER A 173 9.93 43.26 -7.15
N GLY A 174 9.16 43.43 -6.07
CA GLY A 174 8.97 44.74 -5.44
C GLY A 174 10.26 45.29 -4.85
N PHE A 175 10.90 44.51 -3.97
CA PHE A 175 12.15 44.93 -3.33
C PHE A 175 13.32 45.09 -4.30
N ALA A 176 13.39 44.29 -5.35
CA ALA A 176 14.46 44.42 -6.33
C ALA A 176 14.43 45.76 -7.04
N HIS A 177 13.24 46.28 -7.38
CA HIS A 177 13.15 47.61 -7.97
C HIS A 177 13.52 48.68 -6.95
N GLU A 178 13.06 48.56 -5.71
CA GLU A 178 13.36 49.52 -4.64
C GLU A 178 14.83 49.54 -4.21
N ILE A 179 15.55 48.41 -4.30
CA ILE A 179 16.99 48.31 -4.00
C ILE A 179 17.84 48.69 -5.21
N ARG A 180 17.41 48.36 -6.43
CA ARG A 180 18.15 48.73 -7.65
C ARG A 180 18.28 50.26 -7.77
N ASN A 181 17.22 51.00 -7.45
CA ASN A 181 17.20 52.46 -7.52
C ASN A 181 18.34 53.14 -6.72
N PRO A 182 18.52 52.91 -5.40
CA PRO A 182 19.63 53.50 -4.66
C PRO A 182 21.00 52.97 -5.11
N LEU A 183 21.12 51.72 -5.57
CA LEU A 183 22.37 51.20 -6.13
C LEU A 183 22.78 51.94 -7.42
N GLU A 184 21.82 52.23 -8.29
CA GLU A 184 22.06 53.04 -9.49
C GLU A 184 22.47 54.47 -9.13
N ILE A 185 21.85 55.09 -8.11
CA ILE A 185 22.26 56.41 -7.60
C ILE A 185 23.69 56.37 -7.07
N ILE A 186 24.06 55.35 -6.30
CA ILE A 186 25.43 55.18 -5.78
C ILE A 186 26.41 55.01 -6.94
N LEU A 187 26.07 54.21 -7.95
CA LEU A 187 26.92 54.00 -9.12
C LEU A 187 27.14 55.30 -9.89
N MET A 188 26.08 56.04 -10.18
CA MET A 188 26.16 57.35 -10.85
C MET A 188 27.01 58.35 -10.06
N GLY A 189 26.85 58.41 -8.73
CA GLY A 189 27.65 59.27 -7.87
C GLY A 189 29.15 58.92 -7.90
N ILE A 190 29.47 57.62 -7.91
CA ILE A 190 30.86 57.16 -8.00
C ILE A 190 31.45 57.43 -9.38
N GLU A 191 30.69 57.22 -10.45
CA GLU A 191 31.11 57.54 -11.82
C GLU A 191 31.35 59.04 -12.00
N PHE A 192 30.50 59.89 -11.41
CA PHE A 192 30.70 61.33 -11.38
C PHE A 192 31.97 61.72 -10.60
N LEU A 193 32.20 61.13 -9.42
CA LEU A 193 33.42 61.36 -8.64
C LEU A 193 34.68 60.92 -9.42
N ASP A 194 34.64 59.76 -10.06
CA ASP A 194 35.73 59.21 -10.88
C ASP A 194 36.08 60.09 -12.09
N ALA A 195 35.07 60.80 -12.65
CA ALA A 195 35.24 61.73 -13.76
C ALA A 195 35.70 63.13 -13.33
N THR A 196 35.40 63.57 -12.11
CA THR A 196 35.62 64.96 -11.65
C THR A 196 36.92 65.15 -10.87
N LEU A 197 37.54 64.07 -10.39
CA LEU A 197 38.77 64.12 -9.59
C LEU A 197 40.00 64.50 -10.44
N PRO A 198 40.68 65.64 -10.16
CA PRO A 198 41.76 66.18 -10.99
C PRO A 198 43.12 65.48 -10.78
N GLU A 199 43.37 64.86 -9.61
CA GLU A 199 44.55 64.03 -9.33
C GLU A 199 44.12 62.66 -8.80
N LYS A 200 44.29 61.62 -9.61
CA LYS A 200 44.00 60.24 -9.20
C LYS A 200 45.23 59.65 -8.49
N ASN A 201 45.20 59.62 -7.16
CA ASN A 201 46.10 58.74 -6.42
C ASN A 201 45.61 57.28 -6.58
N ASN A 202 46.55 56.35 -6.78
CA ASN A 202 46.31 54.90 -6.89
C ASN A 202 45.39 54.34 -5.78
N LEU A 203 45.40 54.92 -4.58
CA LEU A 203 44.50 54.53 -3.49
C LEU A 203 43.02 54.88 -3.77
N ILE A 204 42.76 56.06 -4.35
CA ILE A 204 41.40 56.53 -4.67
C ILE A 204 40.82 55.70 -5.81
N GLU A 205 41.62 55.44 -6.85
CA GLU A 205 41.22 54.64 -8.01
C GLU A 205 40.84 53.22 -7.60
N LYS A 206 41.68 52.56 -6.78
CA LYS A 206 41.37 51.24 -6.19
C LYS A 206 40.12 51.27 -5.29
N THR A 207 39.84 52.39 -4.63
CA THR A 207 38.67 52.50 -3.75
C THR A 207 37.39 52.62 -4.58
N ILE A 208 37.39 53.49 -5.60
CA ILE A 208 36.30 53.63 -6.57
C ILE A 208 35.99 52.28 -7.23
N GLU A 209 37.01 51.57 -7.68
CA GLU A 209 36.85 50.27 -8.32
C GLU A 209 36.24 49.23 -7.37
N LYS A 210 36.68 49.18 -6.11
CA LYS A 210 36.10 48.30 -5.09
C LYS A 210 34.61 48.60 -4.84
N ILE A 211 34.22 49.87 -4.79
CA ILE A 211 32.82 50.23 -4.57
C ILE A 211 31.97 49.88 -5.80
N LYS A 212 32.46 50.17 -7.02
CA LYS A 212 31.81 49.73 -8.28
C LYS A 212 31.59 48.21 -8.29
N GLN A 213 32.61 47.43 -7.92
CA GLN A 213 32.51 45.97 -7.81
C GLN A 213 31.48 45.53 -6.77
N ALA A 214 31.41 46.20 -5.61
CA ALA A 214 30.43 45.88 -4.57
C ALA A 214 28.99 46.15 -5.02
N VAL A 215 28.74 47.29 -5.68
CA VAL A 215 27.42 47.65 -6.23
C VAL A 215 27.00 46.66 -7.32
N ASN A 216 27.90 46.34 -8.26
CA ASN A 216 27.63 45.36 -9.31
C ASN A 216 27.35 43.95 -8.74
N ARG A 217 28.08 43.56 -7.70
CA ARG A 217 27.82 42.30 -6.99
C ARG A 217 26.44 42.30 -6.31
N ALA A 218 26.04 43.41 -5.68
CA ALA A 218 24.72 43.53 -5.09
C ALA A 218 23.61 43.42 -6.16
N ASN A 219 23.76 44.12 -7.28
CA ASN A 219 22.85 44.01 -8.43
C ASN A 219 22.75 42.57 -8.95
N LYS A 220 23.88 41.86 -9.07
CA LYS A 220 23.88 40.46 -9.47
C LYS A 220 23.11 39.57 -8.49
N ILE A 221 23.32 39.72 -7.18
CA ILE A 221 22.59 38.95 -6.16
C ILE A 221 21.08 39.17 -6.28
N ILE A 222 20.66 40.41 -6.53
CA ILE A 222 19.24 40.74 -6.72
C ILE A 222 18.67 40.05 -7.96
N ILE A 223 19.39 40.07 -9.09
CA ILE A 223 18.98 39.42 -10.34
C ILE A 223 18.90 37.89 -10.16
N ASP A 224 19.91 37.28 -9.56
CA ASP A 224 19.96 35.83 -9.31
C ASP A 224 18.81 35.41 -8.38
N THR A 225 18.51 36.21 -7.35
CA THR A 225 17.38 35.98 -6.43
C THR A 225 16.03 36.10 -7.17
N LEU A 226 15.88 37.09 -8.05
CA LEU A 226 14.69 37.25 -8.87
C LEU A 226 14.48 36.07 -9.82
N GLN A 227 15.54 35.61 -10.49
CA GLN A 227 15.49 34.45 -11.38
C GLN A 227 15.07 33.19 -10.64
N PHE A 228 15.60 32.96 -9.44
CA PHE A 228 15.19 31.83 -8.60
C PHE A 228 13.71 31.89 -8.19
N SER A 229 13.19 33.11 -7.99
CA SER A 229 11.81 33.33 -7.52
C SER A 229 10.76 33.38 -8.64
N ARG A 230 11.18 33.60 -9.89
CA ARG A 230 10.26 33.62 -11.03
C ARG A 230 9.76 32.21 -11.30
N MET A 231 8.51 31.96 -10.92
CA MET A 231 7.71 30.91 -11.56
C MET A 231 7.53 31.29 -13.03
N SER A 232 8.43 30.86 -13.89
CA SER A 232 8.08 30.72 -15.31
C SER A 232 7.04 29.61 -15.37
N GLU A 233 5.82 29.92 -15.83
CA GLU A 233 4.98 28.88 -16.42
C GLU A 233 5.84 28.20 -17.47
N PHE A 234 6.22 26.95 -17.25
CA PHE A 234 7.05 26.23 -18.19
C PHE A 234 6.36 26.23 -19.55
N LYS A 235 6.91 26.99 -20.49
CA LYS A 235 6.42 26.99 -21.88
C LYS A 235 7.13 25.86 -22.59
N PHE A 236 6.61 24.65 -22.37
CA PHE A 236 7.08 23.46 -23.07
C PHE A 236 6.77 23.58 -24.55
N GLU A 237 7.77 24.00 -25.32
CA GLU A 237 7.76 24.00 -26.77
C GLU A 237 8.57 22.83 -27.32
N SER A 238 8.34 22.48 -28.59
CA SER A 238 9.12 21.43 -29.25
C SER A 238 10.46 22.03 -29.70
N ILE A 239 11.52 21.78 -28.93
CA ILE A 239 12.85 22.34 -29.15
C ILE A 239 13.74 21.27 -29.77
N ASP A 240 14.54 21.67 -30.75
CA ASP A 240 15.64 20.85 -31.26
C ASP A 240 16.87 21.02 -30.37
N ILE A 241 17.22 19.96 -29.63
CA ILE A 241 18.34 19.97 -28.69
C ILE A 241 19.65 20.29 -29.41
N CYS A 242 19.87 19.71 -30.59
CA CYS A 242 21.12 19.86 -31.32
C CYS A 242 21.34 21.33 -31.70
N LYS A 243 20.29 22.01 -32.16
CA LYS A 243 20.34 23.44 -32.47
C LYS A 243 20.62 24.29 -31.23
N SER A 244 19.98 23.97 -30.10
CA SER A 244 20.20 24.69 -28.83
C SER A 244 21.64 24.53 -28.31
N LEU A 245 22.22 23.34 -28.47
CA LEU A 245 23.63 23.07 -28.13
C LEU A 245 24.57 23.86 -29.03
N ASP A 246 24.32 23.91 -30.34
CA ASP A 246 25.11 24.71 -31.28
C ASP A 246 25.08 26.21 -30.93
N GLU A 247 23.89 26.78 -30.71
CA GLU A 247 23.71 28.18 -30.29
C GLU A 247 24.49 28.47 -28.99
N THR A 248 24.46 27.56 -28.02
CA THR A 248 25.18 27.71 -26.75
C THR A 248 26.69 27.64 -26.92
N ILE A 249 27.19 26.69 -27.73
CA ILE A 249 28.62 26.55 -28.01
C ILE A 249 29.15 27.80 -28.71
N ASP A 250 28.36 28.38 -29.61
CA ASP A 250 28.75 29.59 -30.34
C ASP A 250 28.87 30.81 -29.40
N LEU A 251 27.99 30.93 -28.38
CA LEU A 251 28.08 31.98 -27.35
C LEU A 251 29.38 31.91 -26.52
N ILE A 252 29.88 30.69 -26.23
CA ILE A 252 31.09 30.51 -25.40
C ILE A 252 32.38 30.36 -26.22
N LYS A 253 32.27 30.27 -27.55
CA LYS A 253 33.37 29.96 -28.46
C LYS A 253 34.56 30.90 -28.30
N HIS A 254 34.31 32.20 -28.23
CA HIS A 254 35.36 33.21 -28.08
C HIS A 254 36.15 33.01 -26.78
N LYS A 255 35.44 32.78 -25.66
CA LYS A 255 36.06 32.54 -24.36
C LYS A 255 36.84 31.23 -24.33
N ALA A 256 36.36 30.19 -24.98
CA ALA A 256 37.07 28.91 -25.07
C ALA A 256 38.40 29.04 -25.83
N VAL A 257 38.42 29.78 -26.94
CA VAL A 257 39.64 30.06 -27.73
C VAL A 257 40.67 30.82 -26.89
N LEU A 258 40.25 31.87 -26.17
CA LEU A 258 41.14 32.64 -25.30
C LEU A 258 41.79 31.80 -24.18
N ASN A 259 41.15 30.71 -23.77
CA ASN A 259 41.65 29.81 -22.73
C ASN A 259 42.31 28.54 -23.30
N ASN A 260 42.58 28.47 -24.60
CA ASN A 260 43.13 27.28 -25.28
C ASN A 260 42.30 26.00 -25.06
N ILE A 261 40.97 26.13 -24.93
CA ILE A 261 40.05 25.00 -24.75
C ILE A 261 39.46 24.59 -26.10
N LYS A 262 39.63 23.31 -26.46
CA LYS A 262 39.05 22.73 -27.68
C LYS A 262 37.70 22.07 -27.37
N ILE A 263 36.62 22.56 -27.97
CA ILE A 263 35.27 21.98 -27.81
C ILE A 263 35.03 20.96 -28.92
N ASN A 264 34.77 19.70 -28.56
CA ASN A 264 34.44 18.63 -29.50
C ASN A 264 32.92 18.34 -29.47
N ARG A 265 32.26 18.38 -30.63
CA ARG A 265 30.81 18.13 -30.78
C ARG A 265 30.60 16.66 -31.14
N ASN A 266 30.06 15.85 -30.23
CA ASN A 266 29.74 14.44 -30.48
C ASN A 266 28.26 14.16 -30.18
N TYR A 267 27.39 14.51 -31.13
CA TYR A 267 25.96 14.21 -31.10
C TYR A 267 25.44 13.99 -32.53
N PRO A 268 24.32 13.24 -32.70
CA PRO A 268 23.77 12.97 -34.03
C PRO A 268 23.32 14.27 -34.71
N GLN A 269 23.59 14.45 -36.01
CA GLN A 269 23.08 15.57 -36.82
C GLN A 269 21.58 15.47 -37.16
N LYS A 270 20.87 14.50 -36.58
CA LYS A 270 19.43 14.30 -36.80
C LYS A 270 18.65 15.14 -35.79
N HIS A 271 17.69 15.94 -36.27
CA HIS A 271 16.81 16.75 -35.43
C HIS A 271 16.23 15.94 -34.27
N MET A 272 16.69 16.22 -33.04
CA MET A 272 16.21 15.56 -31.84
C MET A 272 15.29 16.53 -31.10
N ARG A 273 13.98 16.38 -31.34
CA ARG A 273 12.96 17.24 -30.75
C ARG A 273 12.51 16.72 -29.41
N VAL A 274 12.57 17.57 -28.39
CA VAL A 274 12.02 17.31 -27.06
C VAL A 274 11.07 18.41 -26.64
N LYS A 275 10.18 18.10 -25.70
CA LYS A 275 9.39 19.12 -25.01
C LYS A 275 10.22 19.67 -23.85
N ALA A 276 10.65 20.91 -23.97
CA ALA A 276 11.41 21.62 -22.94
C ALA A 276 11.03 23.10 -22.97
N ASP A 277 11.31 23.83 -21.89
CA ASP A 277 11.24 25.29 -21.89
C ASP A 277 12.58 25.83 -22.41
N LYS A 278 12.55 26.73 -23.40
CA LYS A 278 13.76 27.25 -24.04
C LYS A 278 14.51 28.25 -23.16
N ASN A 279 13.82 28.89 -22.22
CA ASN A 279 14.35 30.00 -21.43
C ASN A 279 14.86 29.57 -20.04
N MET A 280 14.98 28.27 -19.78
CA MET A 280 15.36 27.69 -18.50
C MET A 280 16.39 26.58 -18.69
#